data_AF-A0AAI9GJB4-F1
#
_entry.id   AF-A0AAI9GJB4-F1
#
_cell.length_a   1.000
_cell.length_b   1.000
_cell.length_c   1.000
_cell.angle_alpha   90.00
_cell.angle_beta   90.00
_cell.angle_gamma   90.00
#
_symmetry.space_group_name_H-M   'P 1'
#
loop_
_entity.id
_entity.type
_entity.pdbx_description
1 polymer ?
#
loop_
_entity_poly.entity_id
_entity_poly.type
_entity_poly.pdbx_seq_one_letter_code
_entity_poly.pdbx_strand_id
1 'polypeptide(L)'
;MNVLILPCLMMLLTGCTTTKEVLVPVQPVPIPVHLTADCEQPDIPEKMNWKDMPLLLVDAMNSIAKCNLDKKAIREIESERVANSIFKSDKDN
;
A
#
# COMPACT_ATOMS: atom_id res chain seq x y z
N MET A 1 -25.48 48.89 -31.50
CA MET A 1 -25.47 47.62 -30.74
C MET A 1 -24.08 47.01 -30.54
N ASN A 2 -22.99 47.58 -31.07
CA ASN A 2 -21.64 46.97 -30.96
C ASN A 2 -20.83 47.36 -29.71
N VAL A 3 -21.23 48.42 -29.01
CA VAL A 3 -20.48 48.94 -27.84
C VAL A 3 -20.51 47.97 -26.66
N LEU A 4 -21.59 47.17 -26.52
CA LEU A 4 -21.72 46.15 -25.47
C LEU A 4 -21.09 44.80 -25.84
N ILE A 5 -20.86 44.54 -27.14
CA ILE A 5 -20.37 43.25 -27.63
C ILE A 5 -18.88 43.09 -27.34
N LEU A 6 -18.11 44.17 -27.49
CA LEU A 6 -16.66 44.19 -27.24
C LEU A 6 -16.27 43.91 -25.77
N PRO A 7 -16.87 44.56 -24.74
CA PRO A 7 -16.55 44.23 -23.35
C PRO A 7 -17.05 42.82 -22.96
N CYS A 8 -18.14 42.34 -23.57
CA CYS A 8 -18.68 41.01 -23.32
C CYS A 8 -17.73 39.89 -23.82
N LEU A 9 -17.10 40.08 -24.99
CA LEU A 9 -16.10 39.15 -25.53
C LEU A 9 -14.84 39.05 -24.66
N MET A 10 -14.40 40.16 -24.08
CA MET A 10 -13.20 40.18 -23.22
C MET A 10 -13.43 39.44 -21.89
N MET A 11 -14.64 39.48 -21.32
CA MET A 11 -15.00 38.69 -20.13
C MET A 11 -15.03 37.18 -20.39
N LEU A 12 -15.32 36.75 -21.64
CA LEU A 12 -15.34 35.33 -22.00
C LEU A 12 -13.92 34.75 -22.18
N LEU A 13 -12.93 35.59 -22.52
CA LEU A 13 -11.53 35.17 -22.72
C LEU A 13 -10.71 35.07 -21.42
N THR A 14 -11.13 35.75 -20.35
CA THR A 14 -10.43 35.72 -19.04
C THR A 14 -10.89 34.56 -18.13
N GLY A 15 -11.88 33.77 -18.56
CA GLY A 15 -12.40 32.62 -17.81
C GLY A 15 -11.51 31.37 -17.82
N CYS A 16 -10.45 31.33 -18.63
CA CYS A 16 -9.50 30.22 -18.63
C CYS A 16 -8.50 30.38 -17.48
N THR A 17 -8.99 30.28 -16.25
CA THR A 17 -8.12 30.19 -15.08
C THR A 17 -7.47 28.81 -15.07
N THR A 18 -6.15 28.77 -14.97
CA THR A 18 -5.40 27.58 -14.61
C THR A 18 -5.91 27.07 -13.27
N THR A 19 -6.78 26.08 -13.29
CA THR A 19 -7.12 25.30 -12.10
C THR A 19 -5.82 24.74 -11.56
N LYS A 20 -5.33 25.27 -10.43
CA LYS A 20 -4.25 24.63 -9.69
C LYS A 20 -4.78 23.27 -9.27
N GLU A 21 -4.31 22.22 -9.94
CA GLU A 21 -4.56 20.86 -9.49
C GLU A 21 -3.94 20.72 -8.10
N VAL A 22 -4.79 20.64 -7.09
CA VAL A 22 -4.37 20.23 -5.76
C VAL A 22 -4.07 18.75 -5.88
N LEU A 23 -2.79 18.43 -6.06
CA LEU A 23 -2.31 17.05 -6.04
C LEU A 23 -2.56 16.50 -4.64
N VAL A 24 -3.64 15.72 -4.51
CA VAL A 24 -3.88 14.93 -3.30
C VAL A 24 -2.94 13.73 -3.39
N PRO A 25 -2.13 13.46 -2.34
CA PRO A 25 -1.27 12.28 -2.34
C PRO A 25 -2.16 11.03 -2.50
N VAL A 26 -1.86 10.22 -3.51
CA VAL A 26 -2.53 8.95 -3.72
C VAL A 26 -2.23 8.05 -2.51
N GLN A 27 -3.27 7.56 -1.87
CA GLN A 27 -3.09 6.61 -0.78
C GLN A 27 -2.47 5.31 -1.32
N PRO A 28 -1.43 4.76 -0.67
CA PRO A 28 -0.83 3.51 -1.12
C PRO A 28 -1.86 2.39 -1.06
N VAL A 29 -1.84 1.50 -2.06
CA VAL A 29 -2.70 0.30 -2.08
C VAL A 29 -2.48 -0.46 -0.78
N PRO A 30 -3.53 -0.74 0.02
CA PRO A 30 -3.36 -1.35 1.34
C PRO A 30 -2.73 -2.74 1.23
N ILE A 31 -1.96 -3.12 2.25
CA ILE A 31 -1.44 -4.49 2.34
C ILE A 31 -2.63 -5.45 2.53
N PRO A 32 -2.68 -6.58 1.82
CA PRO A 32 -3.68 -7.61 2.08
C PRO A 32 -3.74 -8.01 3.56
N VAL A 33 -4.94 -8.01 4.13
CA VAL A 33 -5.16 -8.24 5.58
C VAL A 33 -4.56 -9.54 6.11
N HIS A 34 -4.45 -10.57 5.27
CA HIS A 34 -3.87 -11.86 5.65
C HIS A 34 -2.36 -11.79 5.89
N LEU A 35 -1.64 -10.88 5.22
CA LEU A 35 -0.19 -10.72 5.41
C LEU A 35 0.14 -10.01 6.73
N THR A 36 -0.79 -9.20 7.23
CA THR A 36 -0.66 -8.46 8.49
C THR A 36 -1.36 -9.15 9.66
N ALA A 37 -1.92 -10.34 9.45
CA ALA A 37 -2.50 -11.13 10.52
C ALA A 37 -1.40 -11.59 11.50
N ASP A 38 -1.78 -11.85 12.75
CA ASP A 38 -0.86 -12.41 13.73
C ASP A 38 -0.35 -13.78 13.27
N CYS A 39 0.93 -14.06 13.54
CA CYS A 39 1.51 -15.35 13.19
C CYS A 39 0.92 -16.45 14.08
N GLU A 40 0.27 -17.43 13.43
CA GLU A 40 -0.42 -18.54 14.07
C GLU A 40 0.53 -19.32 14.97
N GLN A 41 0.23 -19.46 16.25
CA GLN A 41 1.04 -20.26 17.16
C GLN A 41 0.56 -21.71 17.13
N PRO A 42 1.48 -22.69 17.22
CA PRO A 42 1.06 -24.08 17.36
C PRO A 42 0.36 -24.28 18.71
N ASP A 43 -0.66 -25.14 18.73
CA ASP A 43 -1.36 -25.49 19.96
C ASP A 43 -0.41 -26.27 20.90
N ILE A 44 -0.12 -25.69 22.06
CA ILE A 44 0.71 -26.32 23.08
C ILE A 44 -0.19 -27.13 24.02
N PRO A 45 -0.10 -28.47 24.05
CA PRO A 45 -0.92 -29.28 24.94
C PRO A 45 -0.50 -29.09 26.40
N GLU A 46 -1.47 -29.09 27.31
CA GLU A 46 -1.25 -28.99 28.77
C GLU A 46 -0.39 -30.14 29.30
N LYS A 47 -0.49 -31.32 28.66
CA LYS A 47 0.31 -32.51 28.97
C LYS A 47 0.98 -33.01 27.70
N MET A 48 2.30 -33.12 27.74
CA MET A 48 3.14 -33.57 26.63
C MET A 48 4.12 -34.62 27.12
N ASN A 49 4.26 -35.73 26.37
CA ASN A 49 5.37 -36.65 26.59
C ASN A 49 6.59 -36.17 25.78
N TRP A 50 7.79 -36.56 26.21
CA TRP A 50 9.03 -36.27 25.49
C TRP A 50 9.00 -36.71 24.01
N LYS A 51 8.26 -37.78 23.69
CA LYS A 51 8.10 -38.27 22.32
C LYS A 51 7.27 -37.34 21.43
N ASP A 52 6.41 -36.50 22.00
CA ASP A 52 5.52 -35.62 21.26
C ASP A 52 6.19 -34.26 20.95
N MET A 53 7.27 -33.92 21.67
CA MET A 53 8.05 -32.68 21.50
C MET A 53 8.58 -32.45 20.08
N PRO A 54 9.11 -33.47 19.36
CA PRO A 54 9.55 -33.28 17.98
C PRO A 54 8.41 -32.88 17.03
N LEU A 55 7.18 -33.34 17.27
CA LEU A 55 6.02 -32.97 16.46
C LEU A 55 5.65 -31.51 16.70
N LEU A 56 5.59 -31.08 17.98
CA LEU A 56 5.35 -29.68 18.32
C LEU A 56 6.43 -28.75 17.74
N LEU A 57 7.70 -29.19 17.72
CA LEU A 57 8.77 -28.42 17.09
C LEU A 57 8.55 -28.27 15.58
N VAL A 58 8.11 -29.33 14.88
CA VAL A 58 7.78 -29.26 13.46
C VAL A 58 6.63 -28.27 13.22
N ASP A 59 5.58 -28.32 14.03
CA ASP A 59 4.44 -27.40 13.92
C ASP A 59 4.87 -25.94 14.16
N ALA A 60 5.71 -25.70 15.18
CA ALA A 60 6.29 -24.39 15.44
C ALA A 60 7.15 -23.90 14.27
N MET A 61 8.00 -24.77 13.70
CA MET A 61 8.85 -24.42 12.56
C MET A 61 8.02 -24.10 11.31
N ASN A 62 6.93 -24.82 11.07
CA ASN A 62 6.02 -24.57 9.95
C ASN A 62 5.30 -23.22 10.11
N SER A 63 4.82 -22.91 11.30
CA SER A 63 4.25 -21.59 11.63
C SER A 63 5.25 -20.46 11.34
N ILE A 64 6.48 -20.59 11.83
CA ILE A 64 7.55 -19.60 11.61
C ILE A 64 7.86 -19.46 10.12
N ALA A 65 7.93 -20.58 9.38
CA ALA A 65 8.19 -20.56 7.94
C ALA A 65 7.10 -19.79 7.18
N LYS A 66 5.82 -20.03 7.51
CA LYS A 66 4.68 -19.31 6.92
C LYS A 66 4.74 -17.81 7.22
N CYS A 67 4.94 -17.44 8.48
CA CYS A 67 5.10 -16.05 8.93
C CYS A 67 6.25 -15.33 8.21
N ASN A 68 7.36 -16.03 7.97
CA ASN A 68 8.49 -15.47 7.22
C ASN A 68 8.17 -15.23 5.73
N LEU A 69 7.34 -16.08 5.12
CA LEU A 69 6.87 -15.87 3.75
C LEU A 69 5.96 -14.64 3.66
N ASP A 70 5.03 -14.47 4.60
CA ASP A 70 4.15 -13.30 4.64
C ASP A 70 4.96 -12.01 4.82
N LYS A 71 5.98 -12.04 5.69
CA LYS A 71 6.92 -10.92 5.88
C LYS A 71 7.73 -10.62 4.62
N LYS A 72 8.10 -11.64 3.84
CA LYS A 72 8.78 -11.46 2.55
C LYS A 72 7.86 -10.76 1.55
N ALA A 73 6.62 -11.21 1.43
CA ALA A 73 5.63 -10.60 0.55
C ALA A 73 5.37 -9.13 0.92
N ILE A 74 5.28 -8.80 2.21
CA ILE A 74 5.17 -7.39 2.66
C ILE A 74 6.38 -6.57 2.19
N ARG A 75 7.60 -7.07 2.36
CA ARG A 75 8.81 -6.36 1.93
C ARG A 75 8.84 -6.13 0.42
N GLU A 76 8.36 -7.09 -0.36
CA GLU A 76 8.24 -6.97 -1.81
C GLU A 76 7.24 -5.86 -2.18
N ILE A 77 6.04 -5.86 -1.58
CA ILE A 77 5.02 -4.82 -1.77
C ILE A 77 5.59 -3.43 -1.43
N GLU A 78 6.27 -3.29 -0.29
CA GLU A 78 6.85 -2.01 0.10
C GLU A 78 7.99 -1.58 -0.84
N SER A 79 8.79 -2.53 -1.34
CA SER A 79 9.84 -2.21 -2.32
C SER A 79 9.27 -1.68 -3.63
N GLU A 80 8.16 -2.24 -4.11
CA GLU A 80 7.46 -1.77 -5.30
C GLU A 80 6.87 -0.38 -5.09
N ARG A 81 6.33 -0.08 -3.90
CA ARG A 81 5.83 1.26 -3.56
C ARG A 81 6.95 2.30 -3.59
N VAL A 82 8.11 1.98 -3.02
CA VAL A 82 9.28 2.87 -3.06
C VAL A 82 9.71 3.10 -4.51
N ALA A 83 9.86 2.04 -5.31
CA ALA A 83 10.21 2.16 -6.73
C ALA A 83 9.22 3.06 -7.49
N ASN A 84 7.92 2.83 -7.32
CA ASN A 84 6.87 3.63 -7.97
C ASN A 84 6.89 5.10 -7.52
N SER A 85 7.19 5.39 -6.25
CA SER A 85 7.32 6.76 -5.76
C SER A 85 8.51 7.51 -6.37
N ILE A 86 9.62 6.81 -6.62
CA ILE A 86 10.80 7.35 -7.31
C ILE A 86 10.45 7.64 -8.77
N PHE A 87 9.88 6.67 -9.49
CA PHE A 87 9.46 6.85 -10.88
C PHE A 87 8.46 7.98 -11.08
N LYS A 88 7.56 8.20 -10.11
CA LYS A 88 6.63 9.35 -10.15
C LYS A 88 7.35 10.67 -9.96
N SER A 89 8.30 10.74 -9.01
CA SER A 89 9.08 11.96 -8.74
C SER A 89 9.90 12.39 -9.97
N ASP A 90 10.49 11.45 -10.71
CA ASP A 90 11.26 11.73 -11.93
C ASP A 90 10.38 12.25 -13.09
N LYS A 91 9.08 11.94 -13.10
CA LYS A 91 8.15 12.37 -14.15
C LYS A 91 7.57 13.76 -13.90
N ASP A 92 7.52 14.16 -12.64
CA ASP A 92 6.95 15.43 -12.19
C ASP A 92 8.03 16.55 -12.10
N ASN A 93 9.30 16.26 -12.43
CA ASN A 93 10.43 17.20 -12.52
C ASN A 93 10.89 17.41 -13.97
#